data_AF-A0AAD6K2F4-F1
#
_entry.id   AF-A0AAD6K2F4-F1
#
_cell.length_a   1.000
_cell.length_b   1.000
_cell.length_c   1.000
_cell.angle_alpha   90.00
_cell.angle_beta   90.00
_cell.angle_gamma   90.00
#
_symmetry.space_group_name_H-M   'P 1'
#
loop_
_entity.id
_entity.type
_entity.pdbx_description
1 polymer ?
#
loop_
_entity_poly.entity_id
_entity_poly.type
_entity_poly.pdbx_seq_one_letter_code
_entity_poly.pdbx_strand_id
1 'polypeptide(L)' 'MRASRDQSPEVKRMWEVAITELAELGILCTQESPTTRPTMLDAADDLDRLKRYLGGDTTATFASSLGISSSTLSDD' A
#
# COMPACT_ATOMS: atom_id res chain seq x y z
N MET A 1 -5.38 -20.50 4.93
CA MET A 1 -6.26 -19.41 4.45
C MET A 1 -7.23 -18.98 5.58
N ARG A 2 -6.71 -18.43 6.69
CA ARG A 2 -7.50 -17.96 7.86
C ARG A 2 -7.23 -16.50 8.24
N ALA A 3 -6.25 -15.84 7.62
CA ALA A 3 -5.83 -14.48 7.97
C ALA A 3 -6.81 -13.38 7.50
N SER A 4 -7.81 -13.71 6.68
CA SER A 4 -8.76 -12.74 6.14
C SER A 4 -10.00 -12.50 7.01
N ARG A 5 -10.26 -13.34 8.02
CA ARG A 5 -11.51 -13.27 8.81
C ARG A 5 -11.47 -12.31 10.00
N ASP A 6 -10.31 -11.77 10.36
CA ASP A 6 -10.13 -10.99 11.59
C ASP A 6 -9.45 -9.63 11.34
N GLN A 7 -9.56 -9.09 10.12
CA GLN A 7 -9.14 -7.71 9.90
C GLN A 7 -10.14 -6.77 10.56
N SER A 8 -9.63 -5.81 11.34
CA SER A 8 -10.48 -4.75 11.89
C SER A 8 -11.15 -3.98 10.74
N PRO A 9 -12.36 -3.43 10.96
CA PRO A 9 -13.05 -2.64 9.94
C PRO A 9 -12.20 -1.45 9.46
N GLU A 10 -11.32 -0.92 10.31
CA GLU A 10 -10.36 0.12 9.96
C GLU A 10 -9.31 -0.39 8.97
N VAL A 11 -8.70 -1.55 9.22
CA VAL A 11 -7.72 -2.16 8.31
C VAL A 11 -8.37 -2.45 6.95
N LYS A 12 -9.60 -2.99 6.96
CA LYS A 12 -10.34 -3.22 5.72
C LYS A 12 -10.57 -1.92 4.94
N ARG A 13 -11.00 -0.85 5.62
CA ARG A 13 -11.20 0.47 5.01
C ARG A 13 -9.89 1.05 4.46
N MET A 14 -8.77 0.86 5.16
CA MET A 14 -7.45 1.29 4.67
C MET A 14 -7.07 0.58 3.37
N TRP A 15 -7.29 -0.73 3.29
CA TRP A 15 -7.05 -1.50 2.06
C TRP A 15 -8.00 -1.09 0.92
N GLU A 16 -9.27 -0.83 1.21
CA GLU A 16 -10.23 -0.34 0.22
C GLU A 16 -9.77 0.99 -0.39
N VAL A 17 -9.34 1.96 0.43
CA VAL A 17 -8.77 3.23 -0.05
C VAL A 17 -7.53 2.99 -0.91
N ALA A 18 -6.62 2.12 -0.46
CA ALA A 18 -5.40 1.84 -1.21
C ALA A 18 -5.64 1.20 -2.58
N ILE A 19 -6.63 0.30 -2.67
CA ILE A 19 -7.01 -0.32 -3.93
C ILE A 19 -7.58 0.74 -4.89
N THR A 20 -8.42 1.65 -4.41
CA THR A 20 -8.95 2.75 -5.21
C THR A 20 -7.84 3.64 -5.76
N GLU A 21 -6.91 4.08 -4.92
CA GLU A 21 -5.78 4.94 -5.33
C GLU A 21 -4.87 4.23 -6.36
N LEU A 22 -4.60 2.93 -6.19
CA LEU A 22 -3.85 2.14 -7.18
C LEU A 22 -4.57 2.03 -8.53
N ALA A 23 -5.89 1.83 -8.49
CA ALA A 23 -6.68 1.74 -9.71
C ALA A 23 -6.71 3.08 -10.45
N GLU A 24 -6.85 4.19 -9.72
CA GLU A 24 -6.80 5.55 -10.29
C GLU A 24 -5.44 5.83 -10.93
N LEU A 25 -4.32 5.48 -10.26
CA LEU A 25 -2.99 5.60 -10.84
C LEU A 25 -2.85 4.76 -12.12
N GLY A 26 -3.39 3.53 -12.15
CA GLY A 26 -3.43 2.69 -13.34
C GLY A 26 -4.20 3.30 -14.51
N ILE A 27 -5.33 3.97 -14.22
CA ILE A 27 -6.11 4.71 -15.23
C ILE A 27 -5.31 5.90 -15.78
N LEU A 28 -4.58 6.62 -14.93
CA LEU A 28 -3.70 7.72 -15.37
C LEU A 28 -2.54 7.22 -16.25
N CYS A 29 -1.95 6.08 -15.91
CA CYS A 29 -0.89 5.45 -16.70
C CYS A 29 -1.32 5.02 -18.10
N THR A 30 -2.63 4.82 -18.32
CA THR A 30 -3.19 4.29 -19.57
C THR A 30 -3.93 5.33 -20.41
N GLN A 31 -3.82 6.61 -20.06
CA GLN A 31 -4.44 7.70 -20.83
C GLN A 31 -3.99 7.69 -22.30
N GLU A 32 -4.90 8.04 -23.21
CA GLU A 32 -4.60 8.04 -24.65
C GLU A 32 -3.45 9.01 -24.98
N SER A 33 -3.52 10.24 -24.45
CA SER A 33 -2.47 11.23 -24.62
C SER A 33 -1.24 10.88 -23.78
N PRO A 34 -0.03 10.80 -24.37
CA PRO A 34 1.20 10.59 -23.61
C PRO A 34 1.49 11.68 -22.58
N THR A 35 1.04 12.92 -22.83
CA THR A 35 1.31 14.08 -21.96
C THR A 35 0.47 14.11 -20.69
N THR A 36 -0.60 13.32 -20.62
CA THR A 36 -1.46 13.22 -19.43
C THR A 36 -1.13 12.00 -18.57
N ARG A 37 -0.24 11.13 -19.05
CA ARG A 37 0.31 10.02 -18.25
C ARG A 37 1.33 10.58 -17.26
N PRO A 38 1.40 10.02 -16.04
CA PRO A 38 2.44 10.39 -15.09
C PRO A 38 3.81 9.98 -15.63
N THR A 39 4.85 10.71 -15.23
CA THR A 39 6.21 10.19 -15.42
C THR A 39 6.44 9.01 -14.49
N MET A 40 7.47 8.20 -14.77
CA MET A 40 7.75 7.08 -13.88
C MET A 40 8.19 7.52 -12.48
N LEU A 41 8.77 8.74 -12.36
CA LEU A 41 9.10 9.34 -11.08
C LEU A 41 7.83 9.66 -10.29
N ASP A 42 6.86 10.33 -10.91
CA ASP A 42 5.59 10.69 -10.26
C ASP A 42 4.84 9.44 -9.77
N ALA A 43 4.75 8.41 -10.61
CA ALA A 43 4.09 7.17 -10.23
C ALA A 43 4.84 6.41 -9.13
N ALA A 44 6.17 6.45 -9.08
CA ALA A 44 6.94 5.87 -7.99
C ALA A 44 6.72 6.62 -6.67
N ASP A 45 6.64 7.95 -6.71
CA ASP A 45 6.36 8.79 -5.55
C ASP A 45 4.94 8.52 -5.01
N ASP A 46 3.93 8.39 -5.88
CA ASP A 46 2.56 8.03 -5.51
C ASP A 46 2.48 6.64 -4.86
N LEU A 47 3.20 5.66 -5.43
CA LEU A 47 3.28 4.31 -4.87
C LEU A 47 4.00 4.29 -3.51
N ASP A 48 5.06 5.07 -3.34
CA ASP A 48 5.76 5.17 -2.06
C ASP A 48 4.91 5.85 -0.98
N ARG A 49 4.15 6.90 -1.35
CA ARG A 49 3.15 7.51 -0.46
C ARG A 49 2.12 6.49 -0.02
N LEU A 50 1.61 5.67 -0.93
CA LEU A 50 0.63 4.64 -0.60
C LEU A 50 1.22 3.51 0.26
N LYS A 51 2.45 3.10 -0.03
CA LYS A 51 3.22 2.15 0.78
C LYS A 51 3.39 2.66 2.20
N ARG A 52 3.72 3.95 2.39
CA ARG A 52 3.83 4.58 3.71
C ARG A 52 2.48 4.71 4.41
N TYR A 53 1.41 5.01 3.70
CA TYR A 53 0.05 5.04 4.25
C TYR A 53 -0.37 3.65 4.79
N LEU A 54 -0.07 2.59 4.06
CA LEU A 54 -0.32 1.21 4.49
C LEU A 54 0.65 0.72 5.58
N GLY A 55 1.90 1.21 5.56
CA GLY A 55 2.96 0.80 6.48
C GLY A 55 3.03 1.59 7.79
N GLY A 56 2.46 2.80 7.85
CA GLY A 56 2.54 3.69 9.00
C GLY A 56 1.73 3.19 10.20
N ASP A 57 2.42 2.94 11.32
CA ASP A 57 2.04 2.61 12.72
C ASP A 57 0.88 1.65 13.02
N THR A 58 -0.05 1.42 12.10
CA THR A 58 -1.13 0.46 12.24
C THR A 58 -0.58 -0.93 11.95
N THR A 59 0.07 -1.14 10.80
CA THR A 59 0.55 -2.47 10.39
C THR A 59 1.68 -3.02 11.28
N ALA A 60 2.59 -2.17 11.78
CA ALA A 60 3.67 -2.59 12.69
C ALA A 60 3.16 -2.97 14.10
N THR A 61 2.20 -2.20 14.63
CA THR A 61 1.55 -2.49 15.92
C THR A 61 0.71 -3.77 15.83
N PHE A 62 -0.01 -3.98 14.72
CA PHE A 62 -0.78 -5.20 14.47
C PHE A 62 0.10 -6.43 14.21
N ALA A 63 1.23 -6.30 13.51
CA ALA A 63 2.20 -7.40 13.35
C ALA A 63 2.81 -7.80 14.71
N SER A 64 3.08 -6.81 15.56
CA SER A 64 3.57 -7.03 16.93
C SER A 64 2.52 -7.72 17.82
N SER A 65 1.22 -7.37 17.70
CA SER A 65 0.14 -8.04 18.44
C SER A 65 -0.18 -9.44 17.93
N LEU A 66 0.13 -9.74 16.66
CA LEU A 66 0.04 -11.07 16.06
C LEU A 66 1.26 -11.97 16.34
N GLY A 67 2.27 -11.48 17.08
CA GLY A 67 3.47 -12.26 17.42
C GLY A 67 4.36 -12.58 16.20
N ILE A 68 4.22 -11.83 15.11
CA ILE A 68 5.06 -12.01 13.92
C ILE A 68 6.36 -11.23 14.17
N SER A 69 7.37 -11.91 14.72
CA SER A 69 8.68 -11.32 14.95
C SER A 69 9.24 -10.71 13.66
N SER A 70 9.48 -9.39 13.68
CA SER A 70 10.18 -8.68 12.62
C SER A 70 11.66 -9.07 12.66
N SER A 71 12.11 -9.86 11.70
CA SER A 71 13.53 -10.05 11.44
C SER A 71 13.98 -9.01 10.41
N THR A 72 14.72 -8.01 10.88
CA THR A 72 15.48 -7.10 10.01
C THR A 72 16.47 -7.95 9.21
N LEU A 73 16.28 -8.06 7.90
CA LEU A 73 17.33 -8.51 7.01
C LEU A 73 18.38 -7.38 6.99
N SER A 74 19.38 -7.50 7.86
CA SER A 74 20.65 -6.79 7.69
C SER A 74 21.38 -7.47 6.54
N ASP A 75 21.43 -6.79 5.40
CA ASP A 75 22.25 -7.13 4.24
C ASP A 75 23.71 -6.73 4.56
N ASP A 76 24.64 -7.67 4.41
CA ASP A 76 26.10 -7.51 4.59
C ASP A 76 26.75 -7.02 3.29
#